data_AF-A0A2V9SXY7-F1
#
_entry.id   AF-A0A2V9SXY7-F1
#
_cell.length_a   1.000
_cell.length_b   1.000
_cell.length_c   1.000
_cell.angle_alpha   90.00
_cell.angle_beta   90.00
_cell.angle_gamma   90.00
#
_symmetry.space_group_name_H-M   'P 1'
#
loop_
_entity.id
_entity.type
_entity.pdbx_description
1 polymer ?
#
loop_
_entity_poly.entity_id
_entity_poly.type
_entity_poly.pdbx_seq_one_letter_code
_entity_poly.pdbx_strand_id
1 'polypeptide(L)'
;MTLRISLRKFLRPSFFSVALVFALLLTLPSFSSRALAQQPDNDDMNRPSAEKPDKDRDKDRVKKDKKDKDKDRDWDRDRDRDEHRQRNEAQSQQATQRPDNDVTHHELESFDAFLDSNPEVGRELARNPSLVNDRNFVDKHPNLSRYLQNHPGVREEIRENPQGFMQREKRFENSGEDITNTELRNFDNFLDSHPQISKDLQKNPGLMDDQNYVNSHPELKEFLSTHAGVREQVREHPGIFMKREQKYEKNESPQR
;
A
#
# COMPACT_ATOMS: atom_id res chain seq x y z
N MET A 1 4.49 7.94 69.02
CA MET A 1 3.32 8.79 68.75
C MET A 1 2.35 8.01 67.88
N THR A 2 1.17 7.73 68.43
CA THR A 2 0.07 6.96 67.85
C THR A 2 -0.82 7.85 66.98
N LEU A 3 -1.11 7.44 65.74
CA LEU A 3 -2.34 7.85 65.04
C LEU A 3 -2.87 6.68 64.23
N ARG A 4 -3.98 6.14 64.73
CA ARG A 4 -4.87 5.15 64.13
C ARG A 4 -6.01 5.89 63.40
N ILE A 5 -6.69 5.15 62.50
CA ILE A 5 -8.06 5.38 61.96
C ILE A 5 -8.06 6.37 60.77
N SER A 6 -8.55 6.02 59.57
CA SER A 6 -9.91 5.53 59.34
C SER A 6 -10.10 4.69 58.07
N LEU A 7 -10.78 3.55 58.25
CA LEU A 7 -11.49 2.80 57.22
C LEU A 7 -12.63 3.65 56.63
N ARG A 8 -12.81 3.61 55.31
CA ARG A 8 -14.15 3.72 54.70
C ARG A 8 -14.35 2.60 53.69
N LYS A 9 -15.06 1.57 54.16
CA LYS A 9 -15.84 0.63 53.35
C LYS A 9 -17.11 1.36 52.91
N PHE A 10 -17.42 1.37 51.62
CA PHE A 10 -18.79 1.49 51.10
C PHE A 10 -18.83 0.69 49.79
N LEU A 11 -19.34 -0.55 49.88
CA LEU A 11 -20.67 -0.95 49.42
C LEU A 11 -20.77 -1.04 47.89
N ARG A 12 -20.64 -2.27 47.39
CA ARG A 12 -21.30 -2.74 46.18
C ARG A 12 -22.80 -2.90 46.47
N PRO A 13 -23.65 -2.70 45.46
CA PRO A 13 -24.73 -3.66 45.24
C PRO A 13 -24.72 -4.17 43.81
N SER A 14 -24.69 -5.50 43.72
CA SER A 14 -25.06 -6.31 42.56
C SER A 14 -26.52 -6.07 42.18
N PHE A 15 -26.83 -5.99 40.89
CA PHE A 15 -28.17 -6.24 40.37
C PHE A 15 -28.10 -7.25 39.20
N PHE A 16 -28.69 -8.41 39.44
CA PHE A 16 -29.49 -9.28 38.56
C PHE A 16 -29.27 -9.16 37.03
N SER A 17 -28.76 -10.19 36.34
CA SER A 17 -29.49 -11.39 35.90
C SER A 17 -30.62 -11.09 34.92
N VAL A 18 -30.40 -11.31 33.61
CA VAL A 18 -31.34 -12.03 32.73
C VAL A 18 -30.53 -12.74 31.63
N ALA A 19 -30.50 -14.07 31.72
CA ALA A 19 -30.21 -14.95 30.61
C ALA A 19 -31.41 -14.94 29.65
N LEU A 20 -31.18 -14.78 28.34
CA LEU A 20 -32.16 -15.14 27.33
C LEU A 20 -31.49 -16.10 26.33
N VAL A 21 -31.76 -17.38 26.55
CA VAL A 21 -31.53 -18.48 25.62
C VAL A 21 -32.68 -18.48 24.63
N PHE A 22 -32.38 -18.43 23.33
CA PHE A 22 -33.29 -18.92 22.30
C PHE A 22 -32.50 -19.77 21.31
N ALA A 23 -32.64 -21.08 21.47
CA ALA A 23 -32.33 -22.07 20.45
C ALA A 23 -33.65 -22.49 19.80
N LEU A 24 -33.72 -22.47 18.47
CA LEU A 24 -34.66 -23.31 17.73
C LEU A 24 -34.07 -23.70 16.37
N LEU A 25 -33.91 -25.01 16.21
CA LEU A 25 -33.64 -25.73 14.97
C LEU A 25 -34.73 -25.49 13.91
N LEU A 26 -34.40 -25.62 12.62
CA LEU A 26 -34.89 -26.74 11.76
C LEU A 26 -34.52 -26.56 10.26
N THR A 27 -33.82 -27.57 9.75
CA THR A 27 -33.97 -28.29 8.46
C THR A 27 -33.89 -27.58 7.10
N LEU A 28 -32.92 -28.08 6.31
CA LEU A 28 -32.77 -28.02 4.85
C LEU A 28 -34.01 -28.53 4.08
N PRO A 29 -34.14 -28.16 2.80
CA PRO A 29 -34.38 -29.18 1.79
C PRO A 29 -33.37 -29.12 0.63
N SER A 30 -32.85 -30.29 0.32
CA SER A 30 -32.14 -30.65 -0.91
C SER A 30 -33.03 -30.41 -2.13
N PHE A 31 -32.50 -29.76 -3.16
CA PHE A 31 -33.01 -29.90 -4.53
C PHE A 31 -31.92 -30.54 -5.39
N SER A 32 -32.13 -31.83 -5.69
CA SER A 32 -31.46 -32.51 -6.80
C SER A 32 -32.45 -32.70 -7.94
N SER A 33 -31.88 -32.62 -9.14
CA SER A 33 -32.29 -33.28 -10.38
C SER A 33 -33.36 -32.60 -11.24
N ARG A 34 -32.91 -32.10 -12.39
CA ARG A 34 -33.56 -32.47 -13.65
C ARG A 34 -32.54 -32.67 -14.76
N ALA A 35 -32.48 -33.92 -15.22
CA ALA A 35 -31.81 -34.40 -16.43
C ALA A 35 -32.73 -34.28 -17.65
N LEU A 36 -32.17 -34.65 -18.81
CA LEU A 36 -32.74 -34.87 -20.16
C LEU A 36 -32.69 -33.68 -21.13
N ALA A 37 -31.77 -33.75 -22.11
CA ALA A 37 -32.13 -34.26 -23.44
C ALA A 37 -30.88 -34.58 -24.31
N GLN A 38 -31.03 -35.63 -25.10
CA GLN A 38 -30.09 -36.33 -26.00
C GLN A 38 -29.50 -35.54 -27.20
N GLN A 39 -28.23 -35.88 -27.54
CA GLN A 39 -27.62 -36.32 -28.84
C GLN A 39 -28.29 -35.97 -30.21
N PRO A 40 -27.56 -35.90 -31.35
CA PRO A 40 -26.48 -36.85 -31.72
C PRO A 40 -25.22 -36.34 -32.47
N ASP A 41 -24.24 -37.24 -32.41
CA ASP A 41 -23.08 -37.55 -33.24
C ASP A 41 -23.10 -37.12 -34.71
N ASN A 42 -21.93 -36.72 -35.23
CA ASN A 42 -21.44 -37.03 -36.58
C ASN A 42 -19.90 -36.87 -36.60
N ASP A 43 -19.22 -38.01 -36.68
CA ASP A 43 -17.83 -38.12 -37.15
C ASP A 43 -17.79 -37.94 -38.67
N ASP A 44 -16.88 -37.11 -39.20
CA ASP A 44 -16.21 -37.45 -40.47
C ASP A 44 -14.89 -36.68 -40.67
N MET A 45 -13.81 -37.38 -40.34
CA MET A 45 -12.59 -37.60 -41.13
C MET A 45 -11.89 -36.47 -41.91
N ASN A 46 -10.56 -36.53 -41.75
CA ASN A 46 -9.55 -36.46 -42.81
C ASN A 46 -8.82 -35.13 -43.03
N ARG A 47 -7.63 -35.02 -42.46
CA ARG A 47 -6.57 -34.15 -42.97
C ARG A 47 -5.24 -34.91 -43.03
N PRO A 48 -4.75 -35.24 -44.24
CA PRO A 48 -3.35 -35.51 -44.46
C PRO A 48 -2.67 -34.42 -45.30
N SER A 49 -1.36 -34.35 -45.09
CA SER A 49 -0.34 -33.48 -45.66
C SER A 49 -0.29 -33.46 -47.19
N ALA A 50 0.18 -32.35 -47.77
CA ALA A 50 1.17 -32.36 -48.85
C ALA A 50 1.71 -30.96 -49.19
N GLU A 51 2.97 -30.99 -49.57
CA GLU A 51 3.96 -29.97 -49.90
C GLU A 51 3.96 -29.65 -51.41
N LYS A 52 4.77 -28.64 -51.81
CA LYS A 52 5.29 -28.28 -53.17
C LYS A 52 4.67 -27.04 -53.87
N PRO A 53 5.31 -26.45 -54.92
CA PRO A 53 6.72 -26.02 -55.06
C PRO A 53 6.88 -24.67 -55.83
N ASP A 54 8.14 -24.23 -55.98
CA ASP A 54 8.65 -23.04 -56.68
C ASP A 54 8.34 -22.93 -58.20
N LYS A 55 8.39 -21.70 -58.72
CA LYS A 55 8.83 -21.37 -60.11
C LYS A 55 9.16 -19.89 -60.32
N ASP A 56 10.38 -19.64 -60.80
CA ASP A 56 10.95 -18.37 -61.26
C ASP A 56 10.27 -17.75 -62.49
N ARG A 57 10.33 -16.41 -62.61
CA ARG A 57 10.53 -15.71 -63.90
C ARG A 57 10.96 -14.24 -63.76
N ASP A 58 12.13 -13.95 -64.30
CA ASP A 58 12.76 -12.64 -64.53
C ASP A 58 11.91 -11.59 -65.28
N LYS A 59 12.18 -10.31 -64.99
CA LYS A 59 12.29 -9.26 -66.03
C LYS A 59 12.98 -7.98 -65.52
N ASP A 60 14.15 -7.71 -66.09
CA ASP A 60 14.85 -6.42 -66.11
C ASP A 60 14.02 -5.30 -66.78
N ARG A 61 14.05 -4.06 -66.24
CA ARG A 61 14.24 -2.82 -67.05
C ARG A 61 14.37 -1.50 -66.25
N VAL A 62 15.50 -0.83 -66.48
CA VAL A 62 15.79 0.64 -66.54
C VAL A 62 15.98 1.47 -65.25
N LYS A 63 17.23 1.94 -65.09
CA LYS A 63 17.69 3.14 -64.36
C LYS A 63 17.70 4.39 -65.28
N LYS A 64 17.68 5.60 -64.68
CA LYS A 64 17.74 7.00 -65.19
C LYS A 64 16.36 7.66 -65.31
N ASP A 65 16.05 8.84 -64.74
CA ASP A 65 16.81 10.09 -64.51
C ASP A 65 16.32 10.80 -63.21
N LYS A 66 17.21 11.18 -62.27
CA LYS A 66 17.76 12.54 -62.04
C LYS A 66 16.69 13.60 -61.71
N LYS A 67 16.64 14.06 -60.44
CA LYS A 67 17.44 15.19 -59.90
C LYS A 67 16.71 16.48 -60.26
N ASP A 68 16.02 17.10 -59.29
CA ASP A 68 15.69 18.54 -59.20
C ASP A 68 14.58 18.83 -58.15
N LYS A 69 14.65 18.27 -56.93
CA LYS A 69 13.68 18.60 -55.87
C LYS A 69 14.26 18.69 -54.44
N ASP A 70 15.56 18.95 -54.31
CA ASP A 70 16.25 18.88 -53.01
C ASP A 70 16.89 20.21 -52.56
N LYS A 71 16.45 21.38 -53.07
CA LYS A 71 16.99 22.68 -52.63
C LYS A 71 16.03 23.59 -51.87
N ASP A 72 14.74 23.29 -51.87
CA ASP A 72 13.73 24.16 -51.24
C ASP A 72 13.32 23.69 -49.84
N ARG A 73 13.99 22.68 -49.26
CA ARG A 73 13.65 22.11 -47.93
C ARG A 73 14.59 22.53 -46.80
N ASP A 74 15.66 23.25 -47.09
CA ASP A 74 16.67 23.60 -46.08
C ASP A 74 16.38 24.93 -45.38
N TRP A 75 15.52 25.80 -45.91
CA TRP A 75 15.18 27.09 -45.27
C TRP A 75 14.04 27.02 -44.23
N ASP A 76 13.23 25.97 -44.26
CA ASP A 76 12.10 25.83 -43.32
C ASP A 76 12.48 25.12 -42.01
N ARG A 77 13.64 24.43 -41.95
CA ARG A 77 14.07 23.70 -40.74
C ARG A 77 14.65 24.57 -39.64
N ASP A 78 15.25 25.70 -40.00
CA ASP A 78 15.93 26.55 -39.00
C ASP A 78 14.92 27.41 -38.22
N ARG A 79 13.79 27.78 -38.85
CA ARG A 79 12.73 28.57 -38.20
C ARG A 79 12.00 27.76 -37.11
N ASP A 80 11.69 26.50 -37.37
CA ASP A 80 11.03 25.63 -36.39
C ASP A 80 11.94 25.30 -35.20
N ARG A 81 13.27 25.33 -35.40
CA ARG A 81 14.26 25.03 -34.36
C ARG A 81 14.40 26.15 -33.32
N ASP A 82 14.27 27.40 -33.75
CA ASP A 82 14.39 28.56 -32.86
C ASP A 82 13.09 28.79 -32.05
N GLU A 83 11.92 28.46 -32.60
CA GLU A 83 10.64 28.57 -31.91
C GLU A 83 10.52 27.54 -30.76
N HIS A 84 11.01 26.32 -30.97
CA HIS A 84 11.10 25.30 -29.91
C HIS A 84 12.07 25.69 -28.79
N ARG A 85 13.15 26.41 -29.11
CA ARG A 85 14.15 26.86 -28.13
C ARG A 85 13.59 27.96 -27.23
N GLN A 86 12.88 28.94 -27.81
CA GLN A 86 12.23 30.00 -27.04
C GLN A 86 11.07 29.48 -26.19
N ARG A 87 10.30 28.49 -26.67
CA ARG A 87 9.27 27.82 -25.86
C ARG A 87 9.88 27.07 -24.66
N ASN A 88 11.02 26.39 -24.84
CA ASN A 88 11.72 25.71 -23.75
C ASN A 88 12.39 26.69 -22.76
N GLU A 89 12.88 27.84 -23.24
CA GLU A 89 13.45 28.90 -22.37
C GLU A 89 12.37 29.69 -21.62
N ALA A 90 11.18 29.90 -22.22
CA ALA A 90 10.02 30.45 -21.52
C ALA A 90 9.43 29.45 -20.50
N GLN A 91 9.46 28.14 -20.79
CA GLN A 91 9.08 27.10 -19.83
C GLN A 91 10.12 26.90 -18.72
N SER A 92 11.40 27.19 -18.95
CA SER A 92 12.43 27.11 -17.90
C SER A 92 12.37 28.30 -16.93
N GLN A 93 11.94 29.47 -17.39
CA GLN A 93 11.70 30.64 -16.53
C GLN A 93 10.41 30.55 -15.70
N GLN A 94 9.51 29.63 -16.05
CA GLN A 94 8.31 29.28 -15.27
C GLN A 94 8.53 28.09 -14.32
N ALA A 95 9.77 27.58 -14.22
CA ALA A 95 10.16 26.50 -13.31
C ALA A 95 10.42 26.96 -11.86
N THR A 96 10.18 28.24 -11.53
CA THR A 96 10.34 28.80 -10.18
C THR A 96 9.18 28.53 -9.22
N GLN A 97 8.28 27.61 -9.55
CA GLN A 97 7.31 27.04 -8.60
C GLN A 97 7.08 25.55 -8.85
N ARG A 98 8.13 24.80 -9.21
CA ARG A 98 8.11 23.37 -8.93
C ARG A 98 8.18 23.24 -7.40
N PRO A 99 7.24 22.55 -6.73
CA PRO A 99 7.43 22.17 -5.33
C PRO A 99 8.81 21.54 -5.26
N ASP A 100 9.66 22.05 -4.36
CA ASP A 100 10.96 21.45 -4.14
C ASP A 100 10.71 19.98 -3.81
N ASN A 101 11.35 19.11 -4.57
CA ASN A 101 11.15 17.66 -4.48
C ASN A 101 12.27 17.10 -3.60
N ASP A 102 12.66 17.87 -2.59
CA ASP A 102 13.80 17.64 -1.71
C ASP A 102 13.51 16.61 -0.62
N VAL A 103 12.24 16.30 -0.36
CA VAL A 103 11.86 15.26 0.61
C VAL A 103 12.47 13.93 0.24
N THR A 104 13.42 13.53 1.06
CA THR A 104 14.06 12.24 0.98
C THR A 104 13.15 11.16 1.55
N HIS A 105 13.29 9.94 1.06
CA HIS A 105 12.61 8.77 1.62
C HIS A 105 12.87 8.62 3.13
N HIS A 106 14.10 8.90 3.57
CA HIS A 106 14.46 8.84 4.99
C HIS A 106 13.75 9.89 5.85
N GLU A 107 13.47 11.08 5.30
CA GLU A 107 12.71 12.11 6.00
C GLU A 107 11.24 11.72 6.18
N LEU A 108 10.64 11.08 5.19
CA LEU A 108 9.30 10.50 5.32
C LEU A 108 9.28 9.40 6.36
N GLU A 109 10.17 8.40 6.24
CA GLU A 109 10.31 7.30 7.19
C GLU A 109 10.49 7.81 8.64
N SER A 110 11.33 8.82 8.86
CA SER A 110 11.53 9.38 10.20
C SER A 110 10.30 10.11 10.75
N PHE A 111 9.51 10.74 9.87
CA PHE A 111 8.34 11.50 10.27
C PHE A 111 7.14 10.59 10.52
N ASP A 112 6.97 9.59 9.67
CA ASP A 112 6.03 8.48 9.78
C ASP A 112 6.16 7.79 11.15
N ALA A 113 7.37 7.29 11.47
CA ALA A 113 7.67 6.70 12.78
C ALA A 113 7.41 7.66 13.96
N PHE A 114 7.57 8.98 13.74
CA PHE A 114 7.18 9.98 14.73
C PHE A 114 5.66 10.07 14.90
N LEU A 115 4.87 10.04 13.83
CA LEU A 115 3.41 10.07 13.91
C LEU A 115 2.84 8.82 14.58
N ASP A 116 3.39 7.65 14.31
CA ASP A 116 2.96 6.37 14.92
C ASP A 116 3.20 6.38 16.44
N SER A 117 4.38 6.89 16.82
CA SER A 117 4.73 7.08 18.22
C SER A 117 3.92 8.19 18.90
N ASN A 118 3.26 9.07 18.13
CA ASN A 118 2.54 10.24 18.61
C ASN A 118 1.17 10.38 17.93
N PRO A 119 0.26 9.41 18.11
CA PRO A 119 -0.94 9.27 17.29
C PRO A 119 -1.96 10.41 17.49
N GLU A 120 -1.89 11.13 18.60
CA GLU A 120 -2.67 12.36 18.81
C GLU A 120 -2.23 13.46 17.83
N VAL A 121 -0.91 13.70 17.73
CA VAL A 121 -0.34 14.68 16.81
C VAL A 121 -0.61 14.27 15.37
N GLY A 122 -0.41 13.00 15.03
CA GLY A 122 -0.73 12.46 13.70
C GLY A 122 -2.17 12.71 13.29
N ARG A 123 -3.14 12.44 14.16
CA ARG A 123 -4.56 12.73 13.87
C ARG A 123 -4.85 14.21 13.65
N GLU A 124 -4.20 15.09 14.41
CA GLU A 124 -4.40 16.53 14.29
C GLU A 124 -3.78 17.08 13.01
N LEU A 125 -2.54 16.68 12.68
CA LEU A 125 -1.86 17.05 11.45
C LEU A 125 -2.56 16.47 10.21
N ALA A 126 -3.08 15.24 10.27
CA ALA A 126 -3.86 14.66 9.20
C ALA A 126 -5.16 15.44 8.91
N ARG A 127 -5.77 16.04 9.94
CA ARG A 127 -6.96 16.91 9.79
C ARG A 127 -6.61 18.31 9.31
N ASN A 128 -5.52 18.88 9.84
CA ASN A 128 -5.08 20.22 9.49
C ASN A 128 -3.54 20.30 9.49
N PRO A 129 -2.90 20.02 8.33
CA PRO A 129 -1.44 20.04 8.21
C PRO A 129 -0.81 21.39 8.59
N SER A 130 -1.54 22.50 8.40
CA SER A 130 -1.05 23.85 8.71
C SER A 130 -0.83 24.10 10.20
N LEU A 131 -1.29 23.21 11.09
CA LEU A 131 -1.01 23.27 12.53
C LEU A 131 0.49 23.24 12.84
N VAL A 132 1.31 22.66 11.96
CA VAL A 132 2.78 22.69 12.10
C VAL A 132 3.37 24.10 12.09
N ASN A 133 2.65 25.06 11.49
CA ASN A 133 3.03 26.47 11.43
C ASN A 133 2.43 27.30 12.59
N ASP A 134 1.49 26.74 13.35
CA ASP A 134 0.93 27.39 14.54
C ASP A 134 1.86 27.18 15.74
N ARG A 135 2.47 28.26 16.21
CA ARG A 135 3.36 28.24 17.36
C ARG A 135 2.67 27.72 18.63
N ASN A 136 1.40 28.06 18.86
CA ASN A 136 0.68 27.58 20.04
C ASN A 136 0.44 26.07 19.98
N PHE A 137 0.26 25.52 18.78
CA PHE A 137 0.15 24.08 18.57
C PHE A 137 1.49 23.41 18.86
N VAL A 138 2.55 23.84 18.19
CA VAL A 138 3.91 23.27 18.37
C VAL A 138 4.37 23.36 19.82
N ASP A 139 4.10 24.47 20.53
CA ASP A 139 4.46 24.65 21.94
C ASP A 139 3.66 23.72 22.88
N LYS A 140 2.42 23.33 22.51
CA LYS A 140 1.61 22.34 23.26
C LYS A 140 2.07 20.90 23.05
N HIS A 141 2.75 20.62 21.94
CA HIS A 141 3.26 19.29 21.58
C HIS A 141 4.79 19.27 21.66
N PRO A 142 5.38 19.11 22.87
CA PRO A 142 6.84 19.19 23.06
C PRO A 142 7.62 18.10 22.28
N ASN A 143 6.99 16.95 22.04
CA ASN A 143 7.44 15.89 21.14
C ASN A 143 7.58 16.39 19.69
N LEU A 144 6.56 17.05 19.14
CA LEU A 144 6.60 17.65 17.80
C LEU A 144 7.66 18.76 17.72
N SER A 145 7.69 19.65 18.71
CA SER A 145 8.69 20.72 18.78
C SER A 145 10.12 20.17 18.77
N ARG A 146 10.39 19.15 19.59
CA ARG A 146 11.70 18.47 19.63
C ARG A 146 12.01 17.77 18.31
N TYR A 147 11.03 17.11 17.70
CA TYR A 147 11.20 16.44 16.42
C TYR A 147 11.63 17.45 15.33
N LEU A 148 10.89 18.54 15.16
CA LEU A 148 11.17 19.58 14.15
C LEU A 148 12.49 20.33 14.42
N GLN A 149 12.94 20.41 15.67
CA GLN A 149 14.26 20.97 16.00
C GLN A 149 15.39 20.05 15.52
N ASN A 150 15.22 18.73 15.67
CA ASN A 150 16.24 17.75 15.30
C ASN A 150 16.22 17.36 13.81
N HIS A 151 15.12 17.62 13.10
CA HIS A 151 14.95 17.31 11.67
C HIS A 151 14.72 18.60 10.88
N PRO A 152 15.79 19.38 10.61
CA PRO A 152 15.66 20.68 9.96
C PRO A 152 15.12 20.58 8.52
N GLY A 153 15.43 19.51 7.78
CA GLY A 153 14.91 19.29 6.42
C GLY A 153 13.40 19.06 6.42
N VAL A 154 12.91 18.09 7.20
CA VAL A 154 11.45 17.90 7.43
C VAL A 154 10.79 19.19 7.88
N ARG A 155 11.40 19.93 8.82
CA ARG A 155 10.84 21.20 9.29
C ARG A 155 10.72 22.22 8.19
N GLU A 156 11.72 22.38 7.33
CA GLU A 156 11.65 23.36 6.24
C GLU A 156 10.50 22.99 5.30
N GLU A 157 10.50 21.76 4.81
CA GLU A 157 9.54 21.34 3.80
C GLU A 157 8.09 21.34 4.32
N ILE A 158 7.85 20.80 5.52
CA ILE A 158 6.50 20.77 6.08
C ILE A 158 5.99 22.18 6.40
N ARG A 159 6.87 23.16 6.63
CA ARG A 159 6.48 24.56 6.84
C ARG A 159 6.15 25.25 5.51
N GLU A 160 6.91 25.00 4.46
CA GLU A 160 6.70 25.55 3.13
C GLU A 160 5.40 25.01 2.49
N ASN A 161 5.20 23.70 2.54
CA ASN A 161 4.03 23.04 1.97
C ASN A 161 3.47 21.93 2.89
N PRO A 162 2.77 22.30 3.98
CA PRO A 162 2.26 21.33 4.95
C PRO A 162 1.31 20.30 4.31
N GLN A 163 0.42 20.77 3.43
CA GLN A 163 -0.54 19.91 2.73
C GLN A 163 0.18 18.90 1.81
N GLY A 164 1.15 19.35 1.01
CA GLY A 164 1.90 18.48 0.11
C GLY A 164 2.79 17.49 0.85
N PHE A 165 3.39 17.90 1.97
CA PHE A 165 4.16 17.01 2.83
C PHE A 165 3.30 15.90 3.43
N MET A 166 2.17 16.24 4.08
CA MET A 166 1.25 15.24 4.65
C MET A 166 0.62 14.34 3.58
N GLN A 167 0.47 14.80 2.34
CA GLN A 167 0.04 13.92 1.24
C GLN A 167 1.13 12.93 0.81
N ARG A 168 2.41 13.28 0.94
CA ARG A 168 3.53 12.37 0.66
C ARG A 168 3.70 11.34 1.78
N GLU A 169 3.66 11.78 3.04
CA GLU A 169 3.65 10.88 4.20
C GLU A 169 2.50 9.87 4.09
N LYS A 170 1.27 10.32 3.83
CA LYS A 170 0.15 9.39 3.62
C LYS A 170 0.40 8.40 2.48
N ARG A 171 1.08 8.79 1.40
CA ARG A 171 1.41 7.85 0.31
C ARG A 171 2.48 6.85 0.73
N PHE A 172 3.45 7.30 1.51
CA PHE A 172 4.49 6.48 2.12
C PHE A 172 3.87 5.43 3.05
N GLU A 173 3.05 5.86 4.01
CA GLU A 173 2.26 4.98 4.88
C GLU A 173 1.45 3.96 4.07
N ASN A 174 0.70 4.43 3.06
CA ASN A 174 -0.11 3.54 2.22
C ASN A 174 0.70 2.55 1.35
N SER A 175 2.00 2.79 1.18
CA SER A 175 2.89 1.90 0.44
C SER A 175 3.42 0.75 1.29
N GLY A 176 3.45 0.90 2.62
CA GLY A 176 4.08 -0.06 3.53
C GLY A 176 5.57 -0.22 3.23
N GLU A 177 6.24 0.90 2.94
CA GLU A 177 7.68 0.95 2.63
C GLU A 177 8.55 0.87 3.89
N ASP A 178 8.01 1.32 5.01
CA ASP A 178 8.53 1.20 6.38
C ASP A 178 8.54 -0.25 6.90
N ILE A 179 7.68 -1.12 6.37
CA ILE A 179 7.66 -2.55 6.68
C ILE A 179 8.94 -3.22 6.19
N THR A 180 9.74 -3.72 7.14
CA THR A 180 11.05 -4.29 6.87
C THR A 180 10.96 -5.74 6.35
N ASN A 181 11.97 -6.16 5.57
CA ASN A 181 12.09 -7.56 5.15
C ASN A 181 12.23 -8.53 6.33
N THR A 182 12.78 -8.08 7.46
CA THR A 182 12.92 -8.92 8.66
C THR A 182 11.56 -9.21 9.28
N GLU A 183 10.69 -8.20 9.37
CA GLU A 183 9.32 -8.35 9.86
C GLU A 183 8.50 -9.25 8.95
N LEU A 184 8.60 -9.04 7.64
CA LEU A 184 7.95 -9.91 6.65
C LEU A 184 8.41 -11.35 6.79
N ARG A 185 9.72 -11.60 6.81
CA ARG A 185 10.27 -12.95 6.96
C ARG A 185 9.83 -13.62 8.26
N ASN A 186 9.85 -12.89 9.39
CA ASN A 186 9.47 -13.49 10.67
C ASN A 186 7.99 -13.86 10.69
N PHE A 187 7.13 -13.01 10.11
CA PHE A 187 5.71 -13.25 10.03
C PHE A 187 5.35 -14.35 9.02
N ASP A 188 6.02 -14.37 7.88
CA ASP A 188 5.92 -15.42 6.85
C ASP A 188 6.23 -16.82 7.42
N ASN A 189 7.36 -16.98 8.09
CA ASN A 189 7.70 -18.23 8.80
C ASN A 189 6.63 -18.65 9.82
N PHE A 190 6.01 -17.66 10.49
CA PHE A 190 4.91 -17.92 11.41
C PHE A 190 3.67 -18.42 10.66
N LEU A 191 3.29 -17.80 9.53
CA LEU A 191 2.14 -18.22 8.73
C LEU A 191 2.31 -19.60 8.10
N ASP A 192 3.53 -19.92 7.65
CA ASP A 192 3.90 -21.25 7.14
C ASP A 192 3.69 -22.35 8.18
N SER A 193 4.02 -22.06 9.43
CA SER A 193 3.83 -22.97 10.56
C SER A 193 2.37 -23.02 11.06
N HIS A 194 1.55 -22.04 10.69
CA HIS A 194 0.16 -21.88 11.16
C HIS A 194 -0.82 -21.67 10.00
N PRO A 195 -1.03 -22.70 9.15
CA PRO A 195 -1.81 -22.57 7.91
C PRO A 195 -3.29 -22.22 8.12
N GLN A 196 -3.86 -22.50 9.31
CA GLN A 196 -5.23 -22.08 9.62
C GLN A 196 -5.29 -20.57 9.87
N ILE A 197 -4.36 -20.04 10.66
CA ILE A 197 -4.26 -18.59 10.90
C ILE A 197 -3.97 -17.86 9.59
N SER A 198 -3.05 -18.36 8.78
CA SER A 198 -2.76 -17.81 7.44
C SER A 198 -4.02 -17.66 6.59
N LYS A 199 -4.85 -18.71 6.48
CA LYS A 199 -6.11 -18.66 5.73
C LYS A 199 -7.11 -17.64 6.28
N ASP A 200 -7.18 -17.50 7.59
CA ASP A 200 -8.12 -16.59 8.23
C ASP A 200 -7.66 -15.13 8.04
N LEU A 201 -6.36 -14.86 8.19
CA LEU A 201 -5.76 -13.53 7.97
C LEU A 201 -5.78 -13.11 6.48
N GLN A 202 -5.62 -14.06 5.55
CA GLN A 202 -5.78 -13.79 4.11
C GLN A 202 -7.20 -13.33 3.77
N LYS A 203 -8.22 -13.87 4.43
CA LYS A 203 -9.62 -13.46 4.23
C LYS A 203 -9.92 -12.15 4.95
N ASN A 204 -9.40 -11.98 6.16
CA ASN A 204 -9.63 -10.81 6.98
C ASN A 204 -8.36 -10.44 7.76
N PRO A 205 -7.53 -9.53 7.21
CA PRO A 205 -6.33 -9.05 7.87
C PRO A 205 -6.61 -8.39 9.23
N GLY A 206 -7.79 -7.80 9.42
CA GLY A 206 -8.18 -7.14 10.68
C GLY A 206 -8.26 -8.08 11.88
N LEU A 207 -8.24 -9.40 11.67
CA LEU A 207 -8.18 -10.39 12.76
C LEU A 207 -6.89 -10.30 13.59
N MET A 208 -5.81 -9.69 13.07
CA MET A 208 -4.58 -9.46 13.82
C MET A 208 -4.74 -8.47 14.98
N ASP A 209 -5.74 -7.60 14.92
CA ASP A 209 -6.07 -6.65 16.00
C ASP A 209 -7.41 -7.01 16.71
N ASP A 210 -8.13 -8.04 16.23
CA ASP A 210 -9.33 -8.51 16.90
C ASP A 210 -9.00 -9.25 18.20
N GLN A 211 -9.41 -8.65 19.32
CA GLN A 211 -9.06 -9.16 20.64
C GLN A 211 -9.60 -10.58 20.91
N ASN A 212 -10.76 -10.96 20.34
CA ASN A 212 -11.33 -12.29 20.54
C ASN A 212 -10.52 -13.33 19.76
N TYR A 213 -10.21 -13.03 18.50
CA TYR A 213 -9.40 -13.87 17.63
C TYR A 213 -7.99 -14.05 18.18
N VAL A 214 -7.32 -12.97 18.58
CA VAL A 214 -5.98 -13.02 19.19
C VAL A 214 -6.01 -13.82 20.51
N ASN A 215 -7.06 -13.70 21.32
CA ASN A 215 -7.17 -14.47 22.55
C ASN A 215 -7.47 -15.96 22.31
N SER A 216 -8.12 -16.33 21.20
CA SER A 216 -8.37 -17.72 20.83
C SER A 216 -7.19 -18.39 20.12
N HIS A 217 -6.18 -17.60 19.70
CA HIS A 217 -4.96 -18.07 19.03
C HIS A 217 -3.71 -17.69 19.85
N PRO A 218 -3.39 -18.44 20.92
CA PRO A 218 -2.25 -18.16 21.80
C PRO A 218 -0.92 -17.97 21.07
N GLU A 219 -0.69 -18.73 19.99
CA GLU A 219 0.47 -18.64 19.12
C GLU A 219 0.59 -17.29 18.40
N LEU A 220 -0.52 -16.75 17.87
CA LEU A 220 -0.55 -15.43 17.23
C LEU A 220 -0.34 -14.34 18.29
N LYS A 221 -0.95 -14.49 19.46
CA LYS A 221 -0.77 -13.57 20.58
C LYS A 221 0.69 -13.52 21.04
N GLU A 222 1.34 -14.66 21.18
CA GLU A 222 2.75 -14.75 21.55
C GLU A 222 3.63 -14.12 20.46
N PHE A 223 3.37 -14.42 19.19
CA PHE A 223 4.08 -13.82 18.07
C PHE A 223 4.01 -12.29 18.10
N LEU A 224 2.81 -11.71 18.20
CA LEU A 224 2.62 -10.25 18.25
C LEU A 224 3.24 -9.63 19.51
N SER A 225 3.34 -10.37 20.61
CA SER A 225 3.97 -9.88 21.83
C SER A 225 5.50 -9.79 21.74
N THR A 226 6.11 -10.68 20.94
CA THR A 226 7.56 -10.78 20.75
C THR A 226 8.07 -9.99 19.54
N HIS A 227 7.17 -9.59 18.63
CA HIS A 227 7.46 -8.83 17.42
C HIS A 227 6.78 -7.47 17.44
N ALA A 228 7.32 -6.55 18.23
CA ALA A 228 6.72 -5.22 18.44
C ALA A 228 6.52 -4.43 17.14
N GLY A 229 7.46 -4.50 16.19
CA GLY A 229 7.35 -3.82 14.90
C GLY A 229 6.18 -4.34 14.05
N VAL A 230 6.07 -5.67 13.88
CA VAL A 230 4.89 -6.29 13.23
C VAL A 230 3.59 -5.88 13.92
N ARG A 231 3.57 -5.88 15.26
CA ARG A 231 2.39 -5.53 16.04
C ARG A 231 1.94 -4.08 15.84
N GLU A 232 2.85 -3.15 15.60
CA GLU A 232 2.50 -1.76 15.30
C GLU A 232 1.85 -1.67 13.92
N GLN A 233 2.55 -2.19 12.91
CA GLN A 233 2.12 -2.20 11.51
C GLN A 233 0.74 -2.83 11.29
N VAL A 234 0.46 -3.95 11.97
CA VAL A 234 -0.84 -4.63 11.84
C VAL A 234 -1.97 -3.94 12.61
N ARG A 235 -1.66 -3.11 13.61
CA ARG A 235 -2.67 -2.31 14.31
C ARG A 235 -3.14 -1.15 13.44
N GLU A 236 -2.20 -0.49 12.79
CA GLU A 236 -2.49 0.70 11.99
C GLU A 236 -3.03 0.29 10.62
N HIS A 237 -2.35 -0.63 9.95
CA HIS A 237 -2.62 -0.99 8.57
C HIS A 237 -2.53 -2.49 8.29
N PRO A 238 -3.39 -3.34 8.91
CA PRO A 238 -3.33 -4.79 8.76
C PRO A 238 -3.45 -5.24 7.30
N GLY A 239 -4.25 -4.53 6.50
CA GLY A 239 -4.42 -4.82 5.08
C GLY A 239 -3.19 -4.48 4.22
N ILE A 240 -2.40 -3.48 4.60
CA ILE A 240 -1.15 -3.13 3.89
C ILE A 240 -0.10 -4.18 4.23
N PHE A 241 0.04 -4.51 5.51
CA PHE A 241 0.96 -5.53 5.98
C PHE A 241 0.73 -6.88 5.29
N MET A 242 -0.52 -7.37 5.25
CA MET A 242 -0.83 -8.62 4.53
C MET A 242 -0.56 -8.56 3.02
N LYS A 243 -0.72 -7.40 2.36
CA LYS A 243 -0.34 -7.26 0.95
C LYS A 243 1.17 -7.35 0.75
N ARG A 244 1.96 -6.81 1.68
CA ARG A 244 3.42 -6.87 1.64
C ARG A 244 3.91 -8.29 1.91
N GLU A 245 3.30 -9.00 2.85
CA GLU A 245 3.55 -10.43 3.12
C GLU A 245 3.24 -11.29 1.89
N GLN A 246 2.07 -11.15 1.27
CA GLN A 246 1.74 -11.93 0.05
C GLN A 246 2.70 -11.66 -1.11
N LYS A 247 3.24 -10.44 -1.21
CA LYS A 247 4.25 -10.09 -2.20
C LYS A 247 5.59 -10.75 -1.85
N TYR A 248 5.93 -10.82 -0.57
CA TYR A 248 7.12 -11.51 -0.07
C TYR A 248 7.05 -13.02 -0.39
N GLU A 249 5.95 -13.69 -0.02
CA GLU A 249 5.73 -15.13 -0.26
C GLU A 249 5.85 -15.51 -1.75
N LYS A 250 5.27 -14.69 -2.64
CA LYS A 250 5.40 -14.89 -4.11
C LYS A 250 6.84 -14.81 -4.61
N ASN A 251 7.68 -14.01 -3.96
CA ASN A 251 9.09 -13.84 -4.33
C ASN A 251 9.99 -14.93 -3.73
N GLU A 252 9.51 -15.68 -2.72
CA GLU A 252 10.18 -16.86 -2.15
C GLU A 252 9.89 -18.13 -2.98
N SER A 253 8.67 -18.22 -3.51
CA SER A 253 8.20 -19.32 -4.36
C SER A 253 8.95 -19.64 -5.69
N PRO A 254 9.88 -18.82 -6.25
CA PRO A 254 10.62 -19.20 -7.46
C PRO A 254 11.69 -20.31 -7.28
N GLN A 255 11.92 -20.82 -6.07
CA GLN A 255 13.02 -21.75 -5.78
C GLN A 255 12.62 -23.12 -5.16
N ARG A 256 11.35 -23.52 -5.21
CA ARG A 256 10.91 -24.88 -4.81
C ARG A 256 10.39 -25.69 -5.99
#